data_AF-A0A1V5DNF8-F1
#
_entry.id   AF-A0A1V5DNF8-F1
#
_cell.length_a   1.000
_cell.length_b   1.000
_cell.length_c   1.000
_cell.angle_alpha   90.00
_cell.angle_beta   90.00
_cell.angle_gamma   90.00
#
_symmetry.space_group_name_H-M   'P 1'
#
loop_
_entity.id
_entity.type
_entity.pdbx_description
1 polymer ?
#
loop_
_entity_poly.entity_id
_entity_poly.type
_entity_poly.pdbx_seq_one_letter_code
_entity_poly.pdbx_strand_id
1 'polypeptide(L)'
;MFCSCCGNTIDENQSFCSRCGASFGKGPVQSQLIGFSPRINDAAFTAYKKKSRSWSFIFSFILAVIAIVAFPIYGNATGEIDWPFSLYYGLGIGGMFIIIAILQTIKRGVDKTWDGVVADKYTYISYERNRNGYRIPHTVYVLKVKKDTGGSKKHKWRDSPGLYDYYNIGDRVRHHKGFYYYEKYDKSQDTQIMCAACMAFIDIGEETCTKCKCPLLK
;
A
#
# COMPACT_ATOMS: atom_id res chain seq x y z
N MET A 1 -25.54 -36.82 -1.58
CA MET A 1 -24.75 -36.65 -0.32
C MET A 1 -25.70 -36.41 0.86
N PHE A 2 -25.27 -36.52 2.13
CA PHE A 2 -26.15 -36.31 3.30
C PHE A 2 -25.76 -35.05 4.09
N CYS A 3 -26.76 -34.32 4.58
CA CYS A 3 -26.59 -33.12 5.39
C CYS A 3 -26.01 -33.45 6.77
N SER A 4 -24.89 -32.83 7.15
CA SER A 4 -24.25 -33.01 8.46
C SER A 4 -25.05 -32.45 9.64
N CYS A 5 -25.99 -31.54 9.39
CA CYS A 5 -26.81 -30.90 10.42
C CYS A 5 -28.12 -31.66 10.71
N CYS A 6 -28.79 -32.20 9.68
CA CYS A 6 -30.10 -32.83 9.83
C CYS A 6 -30.27 -34.20 9.15
N GLY A 7 -29.21 -34.73 8.53
CA GLY A 7 -29.22 -36.06 7.90
C GLY A 7 -30.00 -36.17 6.58
N ASN A 8 -30.58 -35.07 6.08
CA ASN A 8 -31.35 -35.10 4.83
C ASN A 8 -30.48 -35.37 3.61
N THR A 9 -31.02 -35.99 2.57
CA THR A 9 -30.36 -36.15 1.27
C THR A 9 -30.24 -34.79 0.58
N ILE A 10 -29.08 -34.54 -0.02
CA ILE A 10 -28.75 -33.33 -0.78
C ILE A 10 -28.42 -33.76 -2.21
N ASP A 11 -29.11 -33.12 -3.15
CA ASP A 11 -28.86 -33.23 -4.60
C ASP A 11 -27.58 -32.48 -4.98
N GLU A 12 -26.82 -33.01 -5.94
CA GLU A 12 -25.49 -32.49 -6.32
C GLU A 12 -25.46 -31.03 -6.79
N ASN A 13 -26.62 -30.43 -7.11
CA ASN A 13 -26.74 -29.08 -7.63
C ASN A 13 -27.39 -28.07 -6.67
N GLN A 14 -27.51 -28.40 -5.37
CA GLN A 14 -28.10 -27.53 -4.35
C GLN A 14 -27.04 -26.92 -3.43
N SER A 15 -27.01 -25.59 -3.33
CA SER A 15 -26.07 -24.83 -2.50
C SER A 15 -26.46 -24.75 -1.02
N PHE A 16 -27.68 -25.18 -0.67
CA PHE A 16 -28.21 -25.21 0.69
C PHE A 16 -29.15 -26.41 0.88
N CYS A 17 -29.23 -26.94 2.10
CA CYS A 17 -30.19 -27.98 2.44
C CYS A 17 -31.59 -27.39 2.49
N SER A 18 -32.48 -27.93 1.67
CA SER A 18 -33.90 -27.58 1.60
C SER A 18 -34.69 -27.77 2.90
N ARG A 19 -34.17 -28.57 3.85
CA ARG A 19 -34.84 -28.88 5.11
C ARG A 19 -34.41 -28.01 6.30
N CYS A 20 -33.11 -27.80 6.47
CA CYS A 20 -32.58 -27.04 7.62
C CYS A 20 -31.88 -25.72 7.23
N GLY A 21 -31.71 -25.44 5.93
CA GLY A 21 -31.06 -24.24 5.45
C GLY A 21 -29.53 -24.23 5.54
N ALA A 22 -28.89 -25.33 5.98
CA ALA A 22 -27.43 -25.40 6.06
C ALA A 22 -26.79 -25.29 4.65
N SER A 23 -25.79 -24.42 4.48
CA SER A 23 -25.08 -24.25 3.20
C SER A 23 -24.01 -25.32 2.97
N PHE A 24 -23.97 -25.91 1.76
CA PHE A 24 -22.95 -26.88 1.35
C PHE A 24 -22.10 -26.26 0.24
N GLY A 25 -21.22 -25.33 0.61
CA GLY A 25 -20.35 -24.66 -0.35
C GLY A 25 -19.46 -23.62 0.33
N LYS A 26 -18.17 -23.96 0.44
CA LYS A 26 -17.10 -23.24 1.19
C LYS A 26 -17.41 -23.17 2.69
N GLY A 27 -16.79 -24.08 3.44
CA GLY A 27 -16.84 -24.09 4.90
C GLY A 27 -16.45 -22.74 5.51
N PRO A 28 -16.74 -22.51 6.80
CA PRO A 28 -16.46 -21.24 7.44
C PRO A 28 -14.94 -20.96 7.39
N VAL A 29 -14.54 -20.03 6.52
CA VAL A 29 -13.18 -19.45 6.45
C VAL A 29 -12.88 -18.63 7.71
N GLN A 30 -13.83 -18.51 8.64
CA GLN A 30 -13.72 -17.66 9.83
C GLN A 30 -12.62 -18.08 10.82
N SER A 31 -12.14 -19.33 10.82
CA SER A 31 -11.03 -19.73 11.70
C SER A 31 -9.63 -19.43 11.15
N GLN A 32 -9.50 -19.03 9.88
CA GLN A 32 -8.20 -18.71 9.25
C GLN A 32 -7.91 -17.21 9.10
N LEU A 33 -8.83 -16.32 9.50
CA LEU A 33 -8.68 -14.87 9.33
C LEU A 33 -8.09 -14.14 10.55
N ILE A 34 -7.78 -14.89 11.61
CA ILE A 34 -7.16 -14.37 12.83
C ILE A 34 -5.72 -14.88 12.87
N GLY A 35 -4.76 -13.95 12.83
CA GLY A 35 -3.35 -14.28 12.72
C GLY A 35 -2.63 -13.39 11.72
N PHE A 36 -1.31 -13.34 11.81
CA PHE A 36 -0.51 -12.77 10.72
C PHE A 36 -0.27 -13.84 9.65
N SER A 37 -0.52 -13.47 8.40
CA SER A 37 -0.44 -14.38 7.28
C SER A 37 1.01 -14.80 6.99
N PRO A 38 1.30 -16.10 6.87
CA PRO A 38 2.63 -16.57 6.48
C PRO A 38 2.93 -16.28 5.00
N ARG A 39 1.91 -15.91 4.22
CA ARG A 39 2.00 -15.67 2.77
C ARG A 39 2.83 -14.45 2.38
N ILE A 40 3.26 -13.63 3.34
CA ILE A 40 4.21 -12.54 3.07
C ILE A 40 5.55 -13.03 2.48
N ASN A 41 5.91 -14.29 2.78
CA ASN A 41 7.13 -14.92 2.27
C ASN A 41 6.99 -15.48 0.84
N ASP A 42 5.80 -15.35 0.22
CA ASP A 42 5.56 -15.80 -1.14
C ASP A 42 6.49 -15.08 -2.15
N ALA A 43 6.96 -15.83 -3.15
CA ALA A 43 7.83 -15.33 -4.20
C ALA A 43 7.22 -14.13 -4.95
N ALA A 44 5.90 -14.03 -5.04
CA ALA A 44 5.20 -12.91 -5.65
C ALA A 44 5.51 -11.57 -4.98
N PHE A 45 5.64 -11.52 -3.64
CA PHE A 45 6.03 -10.28 -2.94
C PHE A 45 7.48 -9.91 -3.20
N THR A 46 8.37 -10.90 -3.29
CA THR A 46 9.78 -10.68 -3.65
C THR A 46 9.91 -10.16 -5.08
N ALA A 47 9.17 -10.75 -6.02
CA ALA A 47 9.10 -10.31 -7.41
C ALA A 47 8.55 -8.88 -7.51
N TYR A 48 7.48 -8.56 -6.77
CA TYR A 48 6.91 -7.22 -6.70
C TYR A 48 7.92 -6.17 -6.21
N LYS A 49 8.64 -6.46 -5.11
CA LYS A 49 9.69 -5.58 -4.56
C LYS A 49 10.81 -5.36 -5.57
N LYS A 50 11.27 -6.42 -6.25
CA LYS A 50 12.31 -6.35 -7.29
C LYS A 50 11.83 -5.48 -8.47
N LYS A 51 10.62 -5.72 -8.97
CA LYS A 51 10.02 -4.95 -10.07
C LYS A 51 9.87 -3.49 -9.70
N SER A 52 9.36 -3.18 -8.50
CA SER A 52 9.23 -1.79 -8.01
C SER A 52 10.59 -1.08 -7.97
N ARG A 53 11.66 -1.76 -7.52
CA ARG A 53 13.02 -1.19 -7.54
C ARG A 53 13.50 -0.95 -8.97
N SER A 54 13.40 -1.94 -9.86
CA SER A 54 13.83 -1.81 -11.26
C SER A 54 13.11 -0.68 -11.97
N TRP A 55 11.79 -0.56 -11.81
CA TRP A 55 11.01 0.53 -12.40
C TRP A 55 11.43 1.91 -11.87
N SER A 56 11.75 2.03 -10.57
CA SER A 56 12.26 3.28 -10.01
C SER A 56 13.57 3.73 -10.68
N PHE A 57 14.49 2.80 -10.95
CA PHE A 57 15.75 3.12 -11.62
C PHE A 57 15.57 3.41 -13.10
N ILE A 58 14.79 2.60 -13.82
CA ILE A 58 14.51 2.81 -15.25
C ILE A 58 13.87 4.18 -15.45
N PHE A 59 12.85 4.52 -14.67
CA PHE A 59 12.17 5.81 -14.76
C PHE A 59 13.12 6.98 -14.49
N SER A 60 13.93 6.88 -13.42
CA SER A 60 14.87 7.94 -13.06
C SER A 60 15.98 8.10 -14.10
N PHE A 61 16.44 7.00 -14.70
CA PHE A 61 17.43 7.02 -15.78
C PHE A 61 16.87 7.69 -17.04
N ILE A 62 15.65 7.35 -17.45
CA ILE A 62 14.99 7.99 -18.60
C ILE A 62 14.87 9.49 -18.38
N LEU A 63 14.40 9.94 -17.21
CA LEU A 63 14.31 11.37 -16.89
C LEU A 63 15.67 12.06 -16.89
N ALA A 64 16.71 11.39 -16.39
CA ALA A 64 18.06 11.94 -16.39
C ALA A 64 18.60 12.13 -17.81
N VAL A 65 18.44 11.14 -18.70
CA VAL A 65 18.84 11.26 -20.11
C VAL A 65 18.07 12.38 -20.80
N ILE A 66 16.75 12.48 -20.58
CA ILE A 66 15.93 13.56 -21.13
C ILE A 66 16.46 14.91 -20.67
N ALA A 67 16.75 15.11 -19.38
CA ALA A 67 17.30 16.37 -18.87
C ALA A 67 18.67 16.68 -19.51
N ILE A 68 19.59 15.71 -19.56
CA ILE A 68 20.93 15.93 -20.11
C ILE A 68 20.91 16.32 -21.59
N VAL A 69 19.94 15.82 -22.37
CA VAL A 69 19.81 16.12 -23.80
C VAL A 69 18.97 17.37 -24.06
N ALA A 70 17.87 17.55 -23.34
CA ALA A 70 16.92 18.64 -23.59
C ALA A 70 17.51 20.02 -23.27
N PHE A 71 18.31 20.16 -22.21
CA PHE A 71 18.88 21.45 -21.83
C PHE A 71 19.88 22.00 -22.88
N PRO A 72 20.84 21.22 -23.41
CA PRO A 72 21.68 21.67 -24.52
C PRO A 72 20.90 22.08 -25.77
N ILE A 73 19.87 21.30 -26.15
CA ILE A 73 19.01 21.64 -27.30
C ILE A 73 18.27 22.96 -27.05
N TYR A 74 17.70 23.13 -25.86
CA TYR A 74 17.01 24.36 -25.46
C TYR A 74 17.95 25.57 -25.45
N GLY A 75 19.13 25.43 -24.84
CA GLY A 75 20.13 26.49 -24.79
C GLY A 75 20.59 26.93 -26.19
N ASN A 76 20.83 25.96 -27.09
CA ASN A 76 21.21 26.27 -28.47
C ASN A 76 20.07 26.89 -29.31
N ALA A 77 18.82 26.50 -29.05
CA ALA A 77 17.67 27.03 -29.79
C ALA A 77 17.25 28.44 -29.35
N THR A 78 17.41 28.76 -28.06
CA THR A 78 16.94 30.03 -27.47
C THR A 78 18.06 31.05 -27.26
N GLY A 79 19.31 30.59 -27.11
CA GLY A 79 20.43 31.44 -26.69
C GLY A 79 20.34 31.92 -25.24
N GLU A 80 19.38 31.43 -24.44
CA GLU A 80 19.24 31.84 -23.03
C GLU A 80 20.29 31.21 -22.12
N ILE A 81 20.84 30.06 -22.51
CA ILE A 81 21.81 29.30 -21.72
C ILE A 81 22.96 28.85 -22.62
N ASP A 82 24.11 29.46 -22.42
CA ASP A 82 25.32 29.15 -23.18
C ASP A 82 25.83 27.73 -22.93
N TRP A 83 26.52 27.18 -23.92
CA TRP A 83 27.33 25.98 -23.74
C TRP A 83 28.67 26.37 -23.07
N PRO A 84 29.15 25.64 -22.04
CA PRO A 84 28.70 24.34 -21.53
C PRO A 84 27.70 24.40 -20.35
N PHE A 85 27.23 25.58 -19.96
CA PHE A 85 26.35 25.71 -18.79
C PHE A 85 25.01 24.98 -18.96
N SER A 86 24.44 24.98 -20.17
CA SER A 86 23.23 24.21 -20.49
C SER A 86 23.39 22.71 -20.20
N LEU A 87 24.56 22.13 -20.50
CA LEU A 87 24.87 20.74 -20.16
C LEU A 87 24.96 20.54 -18.63
N TYR A 88 25.57 21.48 -17.90
CA TYR A 88 25.67 21.39 -16.44
C TYR A 88 24.31 21.43 -15.74
N TYR A 89 23.35 22.23 -16.22
CA TYR A 89 21.98 22.20 -15.72
C TYR A 89 21.32 20.84 -15.94
N GLY A 90 21.46 20.27 -17.15
CA GLY A 90 20.96 18.95 -17.49
C GLY A 90 21.56 17.85 -16.60
N LEU A 91 22.88 17.89 -16.36
CA LEU A 91 23.58 16.96 -15.46
C LEU A 91 23.16 17.13 -14.00
N GLY A 92 22.96 18.37 -13.53
CA GLY A 92 22.53 18.64 -12.16
C GLY A 92 21.13 18.07 -11.88
N ILE A 93 20.16 18.40 -12.73
CA ILE A 93 18.78 17.92 -12.60
C ILE A 93 18.70 16.41 -12.84
N GLY A 94 19.40 15.90 -13.86
CA GLY A 94 19.46 14.46 -14.14
C GLY A 94 20.08 13.68 -12.99
N GLY A 95 21.19 14.16 -12.44
CA GLY A 95 21.85 13.59 -11.27
C GLY A 95 20.94 13.55 -10.05
N MET A 96 20.12 14.58 -9.82
CA MET A 96 19.13 14.61 -8.75
C MET A 96 18.14 13.44 -8.82
N PHE A 97 17.62 13.11 -10.01
CA PHE A 97 16.71 11.96 -10.17
C PHE A 97 17.39 10.63 -9.80
N ILE A 98 18.63 10.43 -10.24
CA ILE A 98 19.40 9.22 -9.91
C ILE A 98 19.68 9.13 -8.40
N ILE A 99 20.10 10.24 -7.78
CA ILE A 99 20.35 10.31 -6.34
C ILE A 99 19.08 9.98 -5.56
N ILE A 100 17.93 10.55 -5.94
CA ILE A 100 16.64 10.24 -5.30
C ILE A 100 16.33 8.74 -5.40
N ALA A 101 16.53 8.11 -6.56
CA ALA A 101 16.29 6.68 -6.74
C ALA A 101 17.20 5.81 -5.84
N ILE A 102 18.47 6.19 -5.71
CA ILE A 102 19.44 5.52 -4.82
C ILE A 102 19.01 5.66 -3.36
N LEU A 103 18.72 6.89 -2.91
CA LEU A 103 18.31 7.16 -1.53
C LEU A 103 17.01 6.44 -1.17
N GLN A 104 16.03 6.41 -2.07
CA GLN A 104 14.80 5.64 -1.88
C GLN A 104 15.07 4.14 -1.76
N THR A 105 16.00 3.60 -2.56
CA THR A 105 16.39 2.19 -2.50
C THR A 105 17.07 1.83 -1.18
N ILE A 106 18.00 2.67 -0.71
CA ILE A 106 18.69 2.50 0.58
C ILE A 106 17.67 2.56 1.72
N LYS A 107 16.79 3.57 1.73
CA LYS A 107 15.74 3.74 2.75
C LYS A 107 14.83 2.51 2.86
N ARG A 108 14.45 1.91 1.73
CA ARG A 108 13.67 0.64 1.72
C ARG A 108 14.49 -0.55 2.20
N GLY A 109 15.81 -0.55 1.99
CA GLY A 109 16.72 -1.61 2.43
C GLY A 109 16.88 -1.70 3.94
N VAL A 110 16.94 -0.55 4.61
CA VAL A 110 17.05 -0.44 6.09
C VAL A 110 15.71 -0.59 6.81
N ASP A 111 14.61 -0.69 6.07
CA ASP A 111 13.29 -0.97 6.64
C ASP A 111 13.27 -2.34 7.34
N LYS A 112 12.47 -2.42 8.40
CA LYS A 112 12.39 -3.61 9.27
C LYS A 112 10.95 -4.01 9.45
N THR A 113 10.69 -5.31 9.53
CA THR A 113 9.39 -5.83 9.97
C THR A 113 9.25 -5.57 11.47
N TRP A 114 8.09 -5.08 11.90
CA TRP A 114 7.79 -4.83 13.31
C TRP A 114 6.28 -4.91 13.56
N ASP A 115 5.92 -5.23 14.80
CA ASP A 115 4.54 -5.32 15.23
C ASP A 115 4.17 -4.11 16.10
N GLY A 116 2.88 -3.82 16.15
CA GLY A 116 2.35 -2.72 16.92
C GLY A 116 0.85 -2.77 17.06
N VAL A 117 0.30 -1.69 17.59
CA VAL A 117 -1.13 -1.51 17.78
C VAL A 117 -1.55 -0.14 17.27
N VAL A 118 -2.72 -0.06 16.65
CA VAL A 118 -3.37 1.22 16.35
C VAL A 118 -3.77 1.85 17.68
N ALA A 119 -3.00 2.83 18.11
CA ALA A 119 -3.13 3.41 19.44
C ALA A 119 -4.14 4.56 19.47
N ASP A 120 -4.31 5.27 18.36
CA ASP A 120 -5.14 6.46 18.30
C ASP A 120 -5.53 6.81 16.86
N LYS A 121 -6.70 7.41 16.71
CA LYS A 121 -7.26 7.93 15.47
C LYS A 121 -7.99 9.24 15.79
N TYR A 122 -7.68 10.30 15.07
CA TYR A 122 -8.38 11.59 15.22
C TYR A 122 -8.37 12.39 13.92
N THR A 123 -9.28 13.36 13.84
CA THR A 123 -9.37 14.32 12.75
C THR A 123 -9.22 15.73 13.29
N TYR A 124 -8.66 16.63 12.47
CA TYR A 124 -8.61 18.06 12.79
C TYR A 124 -8.63 18.89 11.51
N ILE A 125 -9.07 20.15 11.61
CA ILE A 125 -9.01 21.10 10.50
C ILE A 125 -7.66 21.81 10.51
N SER A 126 -6.95 21.75 9.39
CA SER A 126 -5.76 22.56 9.12
C SER A 126 -6.11 23.68 8.14
N TYR A 127 -5.50 24.85 8.28
CA TYR A 127 -5.74 25.98 7.40
C TYR A 127 -4.51 26.27 6.56
N GLU A 128 -4.72 26.47 5.26
CA GLU A 128 -3.68 26.92 4.34
C GLU A 128 -4.02 28.30 3.81
N ARG A 129 -3.02 29.19 3.72
CA ARG A 129 -3.21 30.53 3.16
C ARG A 129 -2.95 30.48 1.66
N ASN A 130 -3.92 30.92 0.87
CA ASN A 130 -3.70 31.14 -0.56
C ASN A 130 -2.93 32.46 -0.80
N ARG A 131 -2.50 32.70 -2.04
CA ARG A 131 -1.81 33.95 -2.44
C ARG A 131 -2.64 35.21 -2.17
N ASN A 132 -3.96 35.10 -2.14
CA ASN A 132 -4.89 36.20 -1.90
C ASN A 132 -5.22 36.40 -0.41
N GLY A 133 -4.55 35.68 0.50
CA GLY A 133 -4.72 35.81 1.95
C GLY A 133 -5.91 35.05 2.55
N TYR A 134 -6.75 34.41 1.74
CA TYR A 134 -7.87 33.58 2.23
C TYR A 134 -7.37 32.28 2.86
N ARG A 135 -7.99 31.89 3.98
CA ARG A 135 -7.73 30.62 4.67
C ARG A 135 -8.63 29.53 4.11
N ILE A 136 -8.04 28.51 3.49
CA ILE A 136 -8.74 27.35 2.98
C ILE A 136 -8.68 26.25 4.06
N PRO A 137 -9.82 25.76 4.57
CA PRO A 137 -9.84 24.67 5.54
C PRO A 137 -9.61 23.33 4.83
N HIS A 138 -8.82 22.48 5.47
CA HIS A 138 -8.56 21.12 5.03
C HIS A 138 -8.78 20.14 6.19
N THR A 139 -9.51 19.07 5.93
CA THR A 139 -9.73 18.01 6.92
C THR A 139 -8.53 17.09 6.93
N VAL A 140 -7.89 16.90 8.09
CA VAL A 140 -6.74 16.01 8.23
C VAL A 140 -7.12 14.81 9.07
N TYR A 141 -7.01 13.63 8.48
CA TYR A 141 -7.20 12.34 9.13
C TYR A 141 -5.86 11.83 9.64
N VAL A 142 -5.76 11.49 10.92
CA VAL A 142 -4.53 11.00 11.54
C VAL A 142 -4.73 9.61 12.12
N LEU A 143 -3.91 8.67 11.66
CA LEU A 143 -3.76 7.33 12.24
C LEU A 143 -2.42 7.23 12.97
N LYS A 144 -2.43 6.84 14.24
CA LYS A 144 -1.21 6.65 15.04
C LYS A 144 -1.06 5.18 15.42
N VAL A 145 0.04 4.57 14.98
CA VAL A 145 0.42 3.21 15.34
C VAL A 145 1.57 3.24 16.33
N LYS A 146 1.39 2.65 17.51
CA LYS A 146 2.44 2.48 18.51
C LYS A 146 3.16 1.17 18.22
N LYS A 147 4.49 1.21 18.14
CA LYS A 147 5.30 0.02 17.91
C LYS A 147 5.58 -0.69 19.23
N ASP A 148 5.67 -2.01 19.20
CA ASP A 148 6.06 -2.78 20.38
C ASP A 148 7.49 -2.51 20.81
N THR A 149 8.38 -2.29 19.84
CA THR A 149 9.78 -1.93 20.06
C THR A 149 9.95 -0.51 20.63
N GLY A 150 8.86 0.20 20.91
CA GLY A 150 8.87 1.59 21.31
C GLY A 150 8.76 2.58 20.15
N GLY A 151 8.26 3.78 20.48
CA GLY A 151 7.95 4.83 19.52
C GLY A 151 6.59 4.67 18.84
N SER A 152 6.26 5.61 17.95
CA SER A 152 5.02 5.57 17.17
C SER A 152 5.24 6.07 15.75
N LYS A 153 4.42 5.59 14.82
CA LYS A 153 4.36 6.05 13.43
C LYS A 153 3.00 6.70 13.21
N LYS A 154 2.99 7.91 12.64
CA LYS A 154 1.78 8.65 12.30
C LYS A 154 1.61 8.66 10.79
N HIS A 155 0.40 8.37 10.33
CA HIS A 155 -0.03 8.60 8.95
C HIS A 155 -1.02 9.75 8.94
N LYS A 156 -0.89 10.63 7.96
CA LYS A 156 -1.79 11.77 7.78
C LYS A 156 -2.30 11.77 6.35
N TRP A 157 -3.60 11.86 6.19
CA TRP A 157 -4.25 12.08 4.91
C TRP A 157 -5.04 13.38 4.96
N ARG A 158 -5.01 14.13 3.87
CA ARG A 158 -5.68 15.43 3.75
C ARG A 158 -6.87 15.27 2.81
N ASP A 159 -8.02 15.75 3.25
CA ASP A 159 -9.33 15.82 2.57
C ASP A 159 -9.93 14.48 2.11
N SER A 160 -9.13 13.42 2.04
CA SER A 160 -9.53 12.04 1.84
C SER A 160 -9.08 11.19 3.03
N PRO A 161 -9.92 10.27 3.54
CA PRO A 161 -9.57 9.44 4.69
C PRO A 161 -8.45 8.44 4.40
N GLY A 162 -8.17 8.11 3.14
CA GLY A 162 -7.12 7.14 2.78
C GLY A 162 -7.39 5.77 3.40
N LEU A 163 -6.50 5.31 4.28
CA LEU A 163 -6.67 4.06 5.05
C LEU A 163 -7.19 4.28 6.47
N TYR A 164 -7.55 5.51 6.82
CA TYR A 164 -8.05 5.84 8.15
C TYR A 164 -9.24 4.95 8.53
N ASP A 165 -10.21 4.75 7.63
CA ASP A 165 -11.43 3.99 7.91
C ASP A 165 -11.21 2.47 7.96
N TYR A 166 -10.13 1.96 7.36
CA TYR A 166 -9.84 0.53 7.33
C TYR A 166 -9.34 -0.03 8.67
N TYR A 167 -8.62 0.81 9.43
CA TYR A 167 -8.06 0.41 10.72
C TYR A 167 -8.95 0.91 11.87
N ASN A 168 -9.07 0.10 12.91
CA ASN A 168 -9.74 0.46 14.16
C ASN A 168 -8.75 0.64 15.30
N ILE A 169 -9.10 1.48 16.28
CA ILE A 169 -8.30 1.61 17.50
C ILE A 169 -8.30 0.26 18.21
N GLY A 170 -7.12 -0.19 18.65
CA GLY A 170 -6.91 -1.50 19.24
C GLY A 170 -6.51 -2.59 18.25
N ASP A 171 -6.59 -2.34 16.93
CA ASP A 171 -6.13 -3.30 15.93
C ASP A 171 -4.66 -3.63 16.15
N ARG A 172 -4.39 -4.92 16.35
CA ARG A 172 -3.04 -5.47 16.32
C ARG A 172 -2.57 -5.52 14.87
N VAL A 173 -1.40 -4.95 14.59
CA VAL A 173 -0.91 -4.78 13.21
C VAL A 173 0.55 -5.16 13.05
N ARG A 174 0.93 -5.58 11.84
CA ARG A 174 2.31 -5.89 11.43
C ARG A 174 2.72 -5.06 10.24
N HIS A 175 3.83 -4.35 10.40
CA HIS A 175 4.55 -3.72 9.29
C HIS A 175 5.48 -4.75 8.66
N HIS A 176 5.36 -4.95 7.36
CA HIS A 176 6.24 -5.85 6.61
C HIS A 176 7.35 -5.07 5.89
N LYS A 177 8.59 -5.51 6.05
CA LYS A 177 9.76 -4.88 5.40
C LYS A 177 9.52 -4.65 3.90
N GLY A 178 9.68 -3.40 3.49
CA GLY A 178 9.57 -2.95 2.09
C GLY A 178 8.15 -2.54 1.68
N PHE A 179 7.16 -2.63 2.57
CA PHE A 179 5.81 -2.13 2.37
C PHE A 179 5.52 -0.97 3.31
N TYR A 180 4.55 -0.12 2.97
CA TYR A 180 4.35 1.15 3.68
C TYR A 180 3.32 1.06 4.81
N TYR A 181 2.27 0.28 4.58
CA TYR A 181 1.12 0.07 5.47
C TYR A 181 1.10 -1.33 6.07
N TYR A 182 0.12 -1.58 6.92
CA TYR A 182 0.16 -2.69 7.87
C TYR A 182 -0.84 -3.78 7.53
N GLU A 183 -0.46 -5.02 7.81
CA GLU A 183 -1.40 -6.12 7.90
C GLU A 183 -2.12 -6.06 9.26
N LYS A 184 -3.44 -6.24 9.27
CA LYS A 184 -4.23 -6.45 10.51
C LYS A 184 -4.02 -7.88 11.02
N TYR A 185 -4.06 -8.10 12.32
CA TYR A 185 -4.01 -9.45 12.89
C TYR A 185 -5.37 -10.13 12.78
N ASP A 186 -6.44 -9.46 13.20
CA ASP A 186 -7.81 -9.94 13.07
C ASP A 186 -8.47 -9.31 11.85
N LYS A 187 -8.88 -10.16 10.92
CA LYS A 187 -9.55 -9.81 9.66
C LYS A 187 -10.93 -10.48 9.58
N SER A 188 -11.39 -11.10 10.67
CA SER A 188 -12.61 -11.92 10.69
C SER A 188 -13.88 -11.12 10.41
N GLN A 189 -13.85 -9.81 10.70
CA GLN A 189 -14.97 -8.89 10.51
C GLN A 189 -14.86 -8.07 9.22
N ASP A 190 -13.79 -8.25 8.44
CA ASP A 190 -13.56 -7.47 7.23
C ASP A 190 -14.26 -8.13 6.04
N THR A 191 -14.99 -7.35 5.22
CA THR A 191 -15.53 -7.82 3.93
C THR A 191 -14.52 -7.62 2.79
N GLN A 192 -13.58 -6.69 2.98
CA GLN A 192 -12.51 -6.39 2.05
C GLN A 192 -11.19 -6.30 2.79
N ILE A 193 -10.13 -6.78 2.15
CA ILE A 193 -8.77 -6.74 2.67
C ILE A 193 -7.89 -5.83 1.80
N MET A 194 -7.09 -5.00 2.46
CA MET A 194 -6.09 -4.18 1.78
C MET A 194 -4.90 -5.03 1.35
N CYS A 195 -4.58 -5.02 0.06
CA CYS A 195 -3.35 -5.63 -0.45
C CYS A 195 -2.11 -4.90 0.08
N ALA A 196 -1.24 -5.60 0.82
CA ALA A 196 -0.02 -5.03 1.37
C ALA A 196 0.96 -4.48 0.31
N ALA A 197 0.91 -4.99 -0.92
CA ALA A 197 1.81 -4.58 -2.00
C ALA A 197 1.38 -3.29 -2.71
N CYS A 198 0.12 -3.21 -3.14
CA CYS A 198 -0.37 -2.11 -3.97
C CYS A 198 -1.50 -1.29 -3.35
N MET A 199 -1.94 -1.63 -2.13
CA MET A 199 -2.97 -0.93 -1.35
C MET A 199 -4.37 -0.95 -1.98
N ALA A 200 -4.59 -1.82 -2.97
CA ALA A 200 -5.93 -2.08 -3.48
C ALA A 200 -6.76 -2.82 -2.43
N PHE A 201 -8.01 -2.37 -2.23
CA PHE A 201 -9.01 -3.13 -1.48
C PHE A 201 -9.58 -4.21 -2.37
N ILE A 202 -9.53 -5.44 -1.88
CA ILE A 202 -9.95 -6.65 -2.60
C ILE A 202 -10.95 -7.39 -1.70
N ASP A 203 -11.95 -8.02 -2.30
CA ASP A 203 -12.89 -8.86 -1.57
C ASP A 203 -12.16 -9.95 -0.76
N ILE A 204 -12.60 -10.20 0.47
CA ILE A 204 -11.93 -11.15 1.37
C ILE A 204 -12.01 -12.61 0.88
N GLY A 205 -12.97 -12.93 0.01
CA GLY A 205 -13.12 -14.22 -0.64
C GLY A 205 -12.04 -14.53 -1.67
N GLU A 206 -11.32 -13.51 -2.15
CA GLU A 206 -10.23 -13.69 -3.11
C GLU A 206 -8.94 -14.22 -2.46
N GLU A 207 -8.12 -14.90 -3.24
CA GLU A 207 -6.81 -15.40 -2.80
C GLU A 207 -5.66 -14.47 -3.19
N THR A 208 -5.84 -13.71 -4.26
CA THR A 208 -4.80 -12.84 -4.84
C THR A 208 -5.37 -11.48 -5.19
N CYS A 209 -4.50 -10.47 -5.16
CA CYS A 209 -4.88 -9.13 -5.55
C CYS A 209 -5.11 -9.05 -7.06
N THR A 210 -6.28 -8.58 -7.49
CA THR A 210 -6.63 -8.44 -8.90
C THR A 210 -5.69 -7.50 -9.67
N LYS A 211 -5.10 -6.50 -9.00
CA LYS A 211 -4.18 -5.51 -9.58
C LYS A 211 -2.72 -5.99 -9.68
N CYS A 212 -2.11 -6.40 -8.56
CA CYS A 212 -0.69 -6.73 -8.53
C CYS A 212 -0.38 -8.24 -8.52
N LYS A 213 -1.41 -9.10 -8.43
CA LYS A 213 -1.32 -10.56 -8.37
C LYS A 213 -0.57 -11.14 -7.17
N CYS A 214 -0.15 -10.31 -6.20
CA CYS A 214 0.36 -10.82 -4.94
C CYS A 214 -0.77 -11.51 -4.15
N PRO A 215 -0.47 -12.57 -3.39
CA PRO A 215 -1.46 -13.18 -2.52
C PRO A 215 -1.97 -12.19 -1.47
N LEU A 216 -3.24 -12.32 -1.10
CA LEU A 216 -3.80 -11.54 0.00
C LEU A 216 -3.27 -12.11 1.31
N LEU A 217 -2.88 -11.21 2.21
CA LEU A 217 -2.40 -11.58 3.54
C LEU A 217 -3.61 -11.84 4.44
N LYS A 218 -4.29 -12.95 4.22
CA LYS A 218 -5.35 -13.43 5.12
C LYS A 218 -4.79 -14.39 6.15
#